data_AF-A0A424YMS3-F1
#
_entry.id   AF-A0A424YMS3-F1
#
_cell.length_a   1.000
_cell.length_b   1.000
_cell.length_c   1.000
_cell.angle_alpha   90.00
_cell.angle_beta   90.00
_cell.angle_gamma   90.00
#
_symmetry.space_group_name_H-M   'P 1'
#
loop_
_entity.id
_entity.type
_entity.pdbx_description
1 polymer ?
#
loop_
_entity_poly.entity_id
_entity_poly.type
_entity_poly.pdbx_seq_one_letter_code
_entity_poly.pdbx_strand_id
1 'polypeptide(L)'
;MNSEFDVELIDIAPTIANILKITMPEPTGKINSALSNYAQKNKVKKVLVVIVDSLGYSLYNHLEHNMPTLSCLASKGFFYKCKSPATTTTPSIASILTGYYPSEHQINFTKDIIIERKKTLSSLKTKSILEWGHQSGIASSLIIEAEGAKAMEGLIDNAIGIPDSKDILEFDAMTKKLSIKEILRGTTLIVLHLRSIDRYAHRSNTWIDIIKAGKSIDTNVHDLLKHLDSNTLIFICGDHTIHSAEKWLINATENEKTSHIQNNVALIVCSTDEFLNKG
;
A
#
# COMPACT_ATOMS: atom_id res chain seq x y z
N MET A 1 -7.27 25.49 -7.55
CA MET A 1 -5.80 25.56 -7.40
C MET A 1 -5.46 24.74 -6.15
N ASN A 2 -5.18 23.45 -6.32
CA ASN A 2 -4.73 22.59 -5.22
C ASN A 2 -3.20 22.51 -5.33
N SER A 3 -2.51 22.77 -4.23
CA SER A 3 -1.06 22.59 -4.09
C SER A 3 -0.67 21.18 -4.49
N GLU A 4 0.41 21.06 -5.26
CA GLU A 4 0.69 19.86 -6.04
C GLU A 4 1.16 18.64 -5.23
N PHE A 5 1.41 18.75 -3.91
CA PHE A 5 1.72 17.61 -3.03
C PHE A 5 1.38 17.94 -1.56
N ASP A 6 0.17 17.60 -1.10
CA ASP A 6 -0.23 17.74 0.31
C ASP A 6 -0.09 16.43 1.12
N VAL A 7 0.33 15.32 0.48
CA VAL A 7 0.44 14.00 1.11
C VAL A 7 1.62 13.20 0.55
N GLU A 8 2.44 12.65 1.43
CA GLU A 8 3.52 11.71 1.11
C GLU A 8 3.20 10.30 1.59
N LEU A 9 3.83 9.27 1.00
CA LEU A 9 3.59 7.89 1.44
C LEU A 9 4.03 7.62 2.88
N ILE A 10 5.04 8.36 3.37
CA ILE A 10 5.48 8.27 4.77
C ILE A 10 4.42 8.80 5.76
N ASP A 11 3.42 9.53 5.29
CA ASP A 11 2.32 10.03 6.15
C ASP A 11 1.32 8.92 6.51
N ILE A 12 1.37 7.76 5.83
CA ILE A 12 0.42 6.66 6.03
C ILE A 12 0.54 6.08 7.44
N ALA A 13 1.74 5.65 7.86
CA ALA A 13 1.95 5.08 9.20
C ALA A 13 1.50 5.99 10.37
N PRO A 14 1.94 7.25 10.48
CA PRO A 14 1.48 8.15 11.55
C PRO A 14 -0.02 8.44 11.48
N THR A 15 -0.59 8.52 10.27
CA THR A 15 -2.03 8.69 10.11
C THR A 15 -2.81 7.48 10.62
N ILE A 16 -2.37 6.27 10.30
CA ILE A 16 -2.96 5.02 10.83
C ILE A 16 -2.80 4.97 12.35
N ALA A 17 -1.64 5.34 12.88
CA ALA A 17 -1.40 5.36 14.31
C ALA A 17 -2.39 6.27 15.04
N ASN A 18 -2.64 7.47 14.51
CA ASN A 18 -3.62 8.39 15.05
C ASN A 18 -5.05 7.83 14.99
N ILE A 19 -5.44 7.24 13.85
CA ILE A 19 -6.80 6.68 13.64
C ILE A 19 -7.08 5.51 14.60
N LEU A 20 -6.13 4.58 14.73
CA LEU A 20 -6.26 3.37 15.55
C LEU A 20 -5.80 3.56 17.00
N LYS A 21 -5.35 4.77 17.37
CA LYS A 21 -4.81 5.12 18.69
C LYS A 21 -3.61 4.25 19.10
N ILE A 22 -2.73 3.95 18.14
CA ILE A 22 -1.48 3.23 18.36
C ILE A 22 -0.42 4.20 18.86
N THR A 23 0.29 3.84 19.93
CA THR A 23 1.42 4.64 20.41
C THR A 23 2.68 4.26 19.64
N MET A 24 3.28 5.22 18.94
CA MET A 24 4.57 5.07 18.28
C MET A 24 5.40 6.35 18.44
N PRO A 25 6.75 6.28 18.34
CA PRO A 25 7.59 7.47 18.26
C PRO A 25 7.18 8.36 17.08
N GLU A 26 7.35 9.67 17.23
CA GLU A 26 7.02 10.63 16.17
C GLU A 26 7.89 10.35 14.92
N PRO A 27 7.27 9.98 13.78
CA PRO A 27 8.01 9.74 12.55
C PRO A 27 8.19 11.04 11.77
N THR A 28 8.97 10.99 10.68
CA THR A 28 9.15 12.15 9.80
C THR A 28 7.88 12.45 9.00
N GLY A 29 7.12 11.42 8.64
CA GLY A 29 5.80 11.55 8.07
C GLY A 29 4.84 12.25 9.04
N LYS A 30 3.86 12.96 8.48
CA LYS A 30 2.91 13.79 9.21
C LYS A 30 1.55 13.10 9.30
N ILE A 31 0.84 13.36 10.39
CA ILE A 31 -0.55 12.94 10.50
C ILE A 31 -1.38 13.76 9.50
N ASN A 32 -2.06 13.09 8.58
CA ASN A 32 -3.02 13.73 7.71
C ASN A 32 -4.33 13.97 8.49
N SER A 33 -4.57 15.23 8.83
CA SER A 33 -5.74 15.64 9.62
C SER A 33 -7.06 15.45 8.88
N ALA A 34 -7.08 15.64 7.55
CA ALA A 34 -8.27 15.41 6.73
C ALA A 34 -8.69 13.94 6.75
N LEU A 35 -7.73 13.02 6.59
CA LEU A 35 -7.98 11.58 6.70
C LEU A 35 -8.36 11.16 8.12
N SER A 36 -7.76 11.75 9.14
CA SER A 36 -8.10 11.48 10.54
C SER A 36 -9.54 11.90 10.86
N ASN A 37 -9.95 13.09 10.45
CA ASN A 37 -11.31 13.59 10.61
C ASN A 37 -12.31 12.74 9.83
N TYR A 38 -11.96 12.35 8.60
CA TYR A 38 -12.76 11.46 7.78
C TYR A 38 -12.95 10.09 8.44
N ALA A 39 -11.89 9.50 8.99
CA ALA A 39 -11.94 8.24 9.72
C ALA A 39 -12.82 8.33 10.97
N GLN A 40 -12.71 9.44 11.73
CA GLN A 40 -13.56 9.69 12.90
C GLN A 40 -15.04 9.78 12.52
N LYS A 41 -15.37 10.55 11.47
CA LYS A 41 -16.76 10.69 10.96
C LYS A 41 -17.34 9.32 10.57
N ASN A 42 -16.54 8.48 9.91
CA ASN A 42 -16.93 7.13 9.49
C ASN A 42 -16.78 6.07 10.61
N LYS A 43 -16.49 6.49 11.85
CA LYS A 43 -16.33 5.62 13.02
C LYS A 43 -15.38 4.44 12.76
N VAL A 44 -14.30 4.71 12.03
CA VAL A 44 -13.34 3.70 11.61
C VAL A 44 -12.76 2.98 12.83
N LYS A 45 -12.71 1.66 12.73
CA LYS A 45 -12.08 0.78 13.72
C LYS A 45 -11.03 -0.15 13.12
N LYS A 46 -11.06 -0.35 11.80
CA LYS A 46 -10.16 -1.24 11.08
C LYS A 46 -9.50 -0.51 9.91
N VAL A 47 -8.30 -0.94 9.56
CA VAL A 47 -7.57 -0.40 8.41
C VAL A 47 -7.07 -1.53 7.53
N LEU A 48 -7.32 -1.40 6.23
CA LEU A 48 -6.72 -2.22 5.18
C LEU A 48 -5.75 -1.36 4.36
N VAL A 49 -4.50 -1.78 4.23
CA VAL A 49 -3.52 -1.16 3.34
C VAL A 49 -3.19 -2.13 2.21
N VAL A 50 -3.50 -1.74 0.99
CA VAL A 50 -3.16 -2.46 -0.25
C VAL A 50 -2.03 -1.72 -0.92
N ILE A 51 -0.83 -2.29 -0.85
CA ILE A 51 0.33 -1.79 -1.59
C ILE A 51 0.34 -2.51 -2.93
N VAL A 52 0.35 -1.76 -4.02
CA VAL A 52 0.42 -2.29 -5.38
C VAL A 52 1.79 -1.93 -5.96
N ASP A 53 2.61 -2.95 -6.19
CA ASP A 53 3.92 -2.82 -6.83
C ASP A 53 3.77 -2.02 -8.13
N SER A 54 4.43 -0.88 -8.19
CA SER A 54 4.54 -0.05 -9.38
C SER A 54 3.30 0.71 -9.84
N LEU A 55 2.30 0.93 -8.96
CA LEU A 55 1.11 1.75 -9.29
C LEU A 55 1.43 3.26 -9.28
N GLY A 56 2.09 3.74 -10.33
CA GLY A 56 2.35 5.15 -10.57
C GLY A 56 1.06 5.98 -10.72
N TYR A 57 1.10 7.26 -10.35
CA TYR A 57 -0.08 8.16 -10.42
C TYR A 57 -0.62 8.27 -11.85
N SER A 58 0.27 8.56 -12.80
CA SER A 58 -0.11 8.69 -14.21
C SER A 58 -0.51 7.35 -14.81
N LEU A 59 0.17 6.26 -14.43
CA LEU A 59 -0.20 4.92 -14.88
C LEU A 59 -1.61 4.55 -14.43
N TYR A 60 -1.97 4.85 -13.17
CA TYR A 60 -3.31 4.64 -12.66
C TYR A 60 -4.36 5.40 -13.50
N ASN A 61 -4.13 6.68 -13.82
CA ASN A 61 -5.08 7.45 -14.63
C ASN A 61 -5.31 6.81 -16.02
N HIS A 62 -4.27 6.23 -16.63
CA HIS A 62 -4.41 5.48 -17.90
C HIS A 62 -5.17 4.16 -17.73
N LEU A 63 -5.05 3.52 -16.57
CA LEU A 63 -5.71 2.24 -16.26
C LEU A 63 -7.09 2.42 -15.63
N GLU A 64 -7.51 3.64 -15.29
CA GLU A 64 -8.72 3.92 -14.51
C GLU A 64 -9.97 3.25 -15.10
N HIS A 65 -10.17 3.38 -16.42
CA HIS A 65 -11.29 2.77 -17.13
C HIS A 65 -11.26 1.22 -17.14
N ASN A 66 -10.12 0.63 -16.81
CA ASN A 66 -9.95 -0.82 -16.66
C ASN A 66 -9.93 -1.27 -15.19
N MET A 67 -10.04 -0.33 -14.25
CA MET A 67 -10.07 -0.56 -12.81
C MET A 67 -11.33 0.10 -12.19
N PRO A 68 -12.55 -0.36 -12.54
CA PRO A 68 -13.78 0.30 -12.09
C PRO A 68 -13.95 0.33 -10.56
N THR A 69 -13.41 -0.65 -9.84
CA THR A 69 -13.46 -0.67 -8.38
C THR A 69 -12.58 0.42 -7.80
N LEU A 70 -11.32 0.51 -8.23
CA LEU A 70 -10.41 1.57 -7.76
C LEU A 70 -10.87 2.96 -8.20
N SER A 71 -11.39 3.12 -9.42
CA SER A 71 -12.00 4.37 -9.89
C SER A 71 -13.18 4.79 -9.00
N CYS A 72 -14.07 3.84 -8.65
CA CYS A 72 -15.16 4.10 -7.71
C CYS A 72 -14.63 4.55 -6.34
N LEU A 73 -13.64 3.85 -5.77
CA LEU A 73 -13.03 4.23 -4.50
C LEU A 73 -12.39 5.62 -4.55
N ALA A 74 -11.67 5.94 -5.62
CA ALA A 74 -11.04 7.24 -5.84
C ALA A 74 -12.07 8.38 -5.95
N SER A 75 -13.21 8.13 -6.61
CA SER A 75 -14.29 9.11 -6.77
C SER A 75 -15.09 9.38 -5.48
N LYS A 76 -15.19 8.38 -4.60
CA LYS A 76 -15.96 8.46 -3.34
C LYS A 76 -15.12 8.86 -2.13
N GLY A 77 -13.81 8.63 -2.20
CA GLY A 77 -12.86 8.91 -1.14
C GLY A 77 -11.93 10.06 -1.49
N PHE A 78 -10.65 9.88 -1.14
CA PHE A 78 -9.57 10.78 -1.50
C PHE A 78 -8.68 10.11 -2.54
N PHE A 79 -8.21 10.90 -3.50
CA PHE A 79 -7.23 10.49 -4.49
C PHE A 79 -6.10 11.51 -4.53
N TYR A 80 -4.89 11.06 -4.21
CA TYR A 80 -3.70 11.89 -4.12
C TYR A 80 -2.64 11.45 -5.13
N LYS A 81 -1.93 12.45 -5.64
CA LYS A 81 -0.62 12.28 -6.26
C LYS A 81 0.43 12.38 -5.16
N CYS A 82 1.07 11.27 -4.84
CA CYS A 82 2.06 11.21 -3.76
C CYS A 82 3.45 10.98 -4.33
N LYS A 83 4.47 11.60 -3.72
CA LYS A 83 5.85 11.25 -4.04
C LYS A 83 6.22 9.95 -3.32
N SER A 84 6.77 8.99 -4.06
CA SER A 84 7.31 7.79 -3.44
C SER A 84 8.70 8.07 -2.81
N PRO A 85 8.96 7.54 -1.60
CA PRO A 85 10.18 7.82 -0.84
C PRO A 85 11.41 7.09 -1.39
N ALA A 86 11.23 6.09 -2.24
CA ALA A 86 12.31 5.36 -2.90
C ALA A 86 11.87 4.82 -4.27
N THR A 87 12.82 4.45 -5.12
CA THR A 87 12.53 3.92 -6.47
C THR A 87 12.44 2.40 -6.52
N THR A 88 12.44 1.73 -5.36
CA THR A 88 12.40 0.26 -5.28
C THR A 88 11.49 -0.19 -4.13
N THR A 89 10.96 -1.40 -4.25
CA THR A 89 9.90 -1.95 -3.38
C THR A 89 10.25 -1.94 -1.90
N THR A 90 11.35 -2.60 -1.49
CA THR A 90 11.67 -2.79 -0.07
C THR A 90 11.80 -1.47 0.72
N PRO A 91 12.63 -0.49 0.31
CA PRO A 91 12.71 0.77 1.04
C PRO A 91 11.38 1.55 0.98
N SER A 92 10.62 1.47 -0.12
CA SER A 92 9.32 2.14 -0.23
C SER A 92 8.29 1.58 0.73
N ILE A 93 8.15 0.25 0.80
CA ILE A 93 7.26 -0.42 1.75
C ILE A 93 7.70 -0.13 3.20
N ALA A 94 9.00 -0.20 3.48
CA ALA A 94 9.51 0.15 4.81
C ALA A 94 9.15 1.59 5.19
N SER A 95 9.29 2.54 4.27
CA SER A 95 8.91 3.94 4.49
C SER A 95 7.40 4.12 4.71
N ILE A 96 6.55 3.47 3.90
CA ILE A 96 5.08 3.46 4.07
C ILE A 96 4.70 2.98 5.47
N LEU A 97 5.34 1.89 5.93
CA LEU A 97 4.97 1.21 7.17
C LEU A 97 5.61 1.80 8.42
N THR A 98 6.74 2.51 8.31
CA THR A 98 7.42 3.11 9.46
C THR A 98 7.14 4.61 9.60
N GLY A 99 6.81 5.28 8.50
CA GLY A 99 6.69 6.74 8.42
C GLY A 99 8.03 7.49 8.36
N TYR A 100 9.14 6.76 8.21
CA TYR A 100 10.47 7.33 8.07
C TYR A 100 10.97 7.23 6.63
N TYR A 101 11.92 8.07 6.24
CA TYR A 101 12.61 7.93 4.96
C TYR A 101 13.66 6.80 4.99
N PRO A 102 14.11 6.30 3.83
CA PRO A 102 15.17 5.28 3.75
C PRO A 102 16.47 5.66 4.46
N SER A 103 16.82 6.96 4.43
CA SER A 103 17.98 7.52 5.15
C SER A 103 17.86 7.46 6.67
N GLU A 104 16.69 7.14 7.20
CA GLU A 104 16.43 7.11 8.64
C GLU A 104 16.16 5.70 9.16
N HIS A 105 15.35 4.91 8.44
CA HIS A 105 15.09 3.53 8.82
C HIS A 105 16.17 2.55 8.33
N GLN A 106 17.01 2.95 7.36
CA GLN A 106 18.17 2.18 6.87
C GLN A 106 17.84 0.79 6.31
N ILE A 107 16.60 0.58 5.85
CA ILE A 107 16.13 -0.68 5.24
C ILE A 107 16.16 -0.51 3.73
N ASN A 108 17.18 -1.06 3.07
CA ASN A 108 17.27 -1.08 1.60
C ASN A 108 16.94 -2.45 1.03
N PHE A 109 17.15 -3.51 1.83
CA PHE A 109 16.87 -4.89 1.52
C PHE A 109 16.18 -5.59 2.70
N THR A 110 15.47 -6.69 2.44
CA THR A 110 14.73 -7.44 3.47
C THR A 110 15.61 -7.87 4.64
N LYS A 111 16.86 -8.26 4.38
CA LYS A 111 17.86 -8.64 5.40
C LYS A 111 18.20 -7.50 6.38
N ASP A 112 18.06 -6.25 5.95
CA ASP A 112 18.41 -5.08 6.75
C ASP A 112 17.45 -4.93 7.93
N ILE A 113 16.20 -5.42 7.80
CA ILE A 113 15.24 -5.49 8.90
C ILE A 113 15.86 -6.22 10.09
N ILE A 114 16.52 -7.37 9.86
CA ILE A 114 17.15 -8.16 10.93
C ILE A 114 18.42 -7.48 11.45
N ILE A 115 19.21 -6.87 10.56
CA ILE A 115 20.49 -6.24 10.92
C ILE A 115 20.27 -4.96 11.74
N GLU A 116 19.43 -4.06 11.25
CA GLU A 116 19.18 -2.76 11.88
C GLU A 116 18.46 -2.91 13.22
N ARG A 117 17.63 -3.93 13.39
CA ARG A 117 16.99 -4.26 14.69
C ARG A 117 17.98 -4.60 15.80
N LYS A 118 19.16 -5.14 15.46
CA LYS A 118 20.20 -5.43 16.47
C LYS A 118 20.82 -4.15 17.05
N LYS A 119 20.57 -2.98 16.44
CA LYS A 119 21.05 -1.69 16.92
C LYS A 119 19.95 -1.03 17.76
N THR A 120 20.25 -0.66 19.01
CA THR A 120 19.23 -0.20 19.98
C THR A 120 18.41 1.00 19.51
N LEU A 121 19.03 2.04 18.93
CA LEU A 121 18.32 3.24 18.45
C LEU A 121 17.68 3.05 17.06
N SER A 122 18.40 2.43 16.11
CA SER A 122 17.84 2.13 14.79
C SER A 122 16.63 1.19 14.89
N SER A 123 16.60 0.31 15.89
CA SER A 123 15.49 -0.61 16.11
C SER A 123 14.14 0.10 16.20
N LEU A 124 14.08 1.31 16.77
CA LEU A 124 12.82 2.07 16.90
C LEU A 124 12.32 2.58 15.56
N LYS A 125 13.21 3.10 14.71
CA LYS A 125 12.87 3.60 13.38
C LYS A 125 12.60 2.49 12.36
N THR A 126 13.08 1.27 12.63
CA THR A 126 12.81 0.10 11.79
C THR A 126 11.49 -0.60 12.11
N LYS A 127 10.86 -0.29 13.25
CA LYS A 127 9.57 -0.88 13.64
C LYS A 127 8.44 -0.30 12.80
N SER A 128 7.71 -1.20 12.15
CA SER A 128 6.51 -0.86 11.39
C SER A 128 5.31 -0.52 12.28
N ILE A 129 4.32 0.14 11.71
CA ILE A 129 3.03 0.43 12.35
C ILE A 129 2.29 -0.85 12.78
N LEU A 130 2.51 -1.97 12.07
CA LEU A 130 1.97 -3.27 12.46
C LEU A 130 2.55 -3.77 13.78
N GLU A 131 3.84 -3.55 14.01
CA GLU A 131 4.50 -3.94 15.26
C GLU A 131 4.09 -3.04 16.42
N TRP A 132 4.02 -1.73 16.19
CA TRP A 132 3.50 -0.81 17.19
C TRP A 132 2.04 -1.13 17.53
N GLY A 133 1.24 -1.51 16.53
CA GLY A 133 -0.12 -2.01 16.69
C GLY A 133 -0.15 -3.26 17.57
N HIS A 134 0.61 -4.28 17.21
CA HIS A 134 0.72 -5.53 17.99
C HIS A 134 1.12 -5.26 19.44
N GLN A 135 2.13 -4.41 19.68
CA GLN A 135 2.57 -4.01 21.03
C GLN A 135 1.50 -3.25 21.82
N SER A 136 0.57 -2.59 21.11
CA SER A 136 -0.58 -1.90 21.69
C SER A 136 -1.83 -2.78 21.82
N GLY A 137 -1.72 -4.09 21.57
CA GLY A 137 -2.84 -5.04 21.62
C GLY A 137 -3.76 -5.01 20.40
N ILE A 138 -3.31 -4.41 19.29
CA ILE A 138 -4.05 -4.39 18.01
C ILE A 138 -3.62 -5.56 17.15
N ALA A 139 -4.57 -6.45 16.85
CA ALA A 139 -4.37 -7.57 15.92
C ALA A 139 -3.92 -7.05 14.55
N SER A 140 -2.72 -7.43 14.15
CA SER A 140 -2.01 -6.93 12.98
C SER A 140 -1.55 -8.05 12.07
N SER A 141 -1.73 -7.91 10.76
CA SER A 141 -1.32 -8.93 9.78
C SER A 141 -0.69 -8.34 8.53
N LEU A 142 0.33 -9.05 8.03
CA LEU A 142 1.05 -8.72 6.81
C LEU A 142 0.99 -9.91 5.85
N ILE A 143 0.55 -9.68 4.62
CA ILE A 143 0.48 -10.69 3.56
C ILE A 143 1.33 -10.21 2.38
N ILE A 144 2.51 -10.79 2.22
CA ILE A 144 3.56 -10.31 1.30
C ILE A 144 4.41 -11.50 0.81
N GLU A 145 5.42 -11.29 -0.03
CA GLU A 145 6.31 -12.39 -0.44
C GLU A 145 7.00 -13.07 0.75
N ALA A 146 7.36 -14.35 0.55
CA ALA A 146 7.85 -15.22 1.63
C ALA A 146 9.02 -14.65 2.44
N GLU A 147 9.98 -14.00 1.79
CA GLU A 147 11.13 -13.42 2.49
C GLU A 147 10.74 -12.22 3.35
N GLY A 148 9.89 -11.32 2.83
CA GLY A 148 9.37 -10.18 3.57
C GLY A 148 8.55 -10.60 4.79
N ALA A 149 7.68 -11.60 4.63
CA ALA A 149 6.90 -12.15 5.73
C ALA A 149 7.79 -12.79 6.80
N LYS A 150 8.80 -13.56 6.39
CA LYS A 150 9.75 -14.19 7.33
C LYS A 150 10.51 -13.16 8.16
N ALA A 151 10.83 -11.99 7.59
CA ALA A 151 11.48 -10.91 8.33
C ALA A 151 10.57 -10.28 9.42
N MET A 152 9.27 -10.55 9.37
CA MET A 152 8.24 -10.04 10.29
C MET A 152 7.69 -11.14 11.22
N GLU A 153 8.16 -12.38 11.09
CA GLU A 153 7.70 -13.53 11.87
C GLU A 153 7.97 -13.33 13.37
N GLY A 154 6.94 -13.53 14.20
CA GLY A 154 7.02 -13.33 15.65
C GLY A 154 7.04 -11.87 16.12
N LEU A 155 6.93 -10.91 15.20
CA LEU A 155 6.92 -9.46 15.52
C LEU A 155 5.51 -8.86 15.46
N ILE A 156 4.60 -9.55 14.79
CA ILE A 156 3.19 -9.23 14.59
C ILE A 156 2.36 -10.51 14.71
N ASP A 157 1.03 -10.40 14.78
CA ASP A 157 0.16 -11.55 15.01
C ASP A 157 0.21 -12.57 13.86
N ASN A 158 0.16 -12.11 12.61
CA ASN A 158 0.31 -12.99 11.44
C ASN A 158 1.17 -12.33 10.34
N ALA A 159 2.35 -12.88 10.10
CA ALA A 159 3.15 -12.59 8.91
C ALA A 159 3.03 -13.77 7.93
N ILE A 160 2.32 -13.56 6.82
CA ILE A 160 1.95 -14.62 5.89
C ILE A 160 2.74 -14.46 4.59
N GLY A 161 3.64 -15.40 4.35
CA GLY A 161 4.49 -15.44 3.16
C GLY A 161 3.83 -16.12 1.97
N ILE A 162 3.79 -15.43 0.83
CA ILE A 162 3.40 -15.97 -0.45
C ILE A 162 4.67 -16.45 -1.17
N PRO A 163 4.82 -17.75 -1.48
CA PRO A 163 5.92 -18.25 -2.30
C PRO A 163 5.88 -17.60 -3.68
N ASP A 164 7.06 -17.40 -4.27
CA ASP A 164 7.12 -16.93 -5.65
C ASP A 164 6.45 -17.95 -6.59
N SER A 165 5.56 -17.47 -7.45
CA SER A 165 4.95 -18.26 -8.52
C SER A 165 5.51 -17.86 -9.88
N LYS A 166 5.50 -18.80 -10.83
CA LYS A 166 5.72 -18.48 -12.25
C LYS A 166 4.61 -17.56 -12.78
N ASP A 167 3.38 -17.74 -12.32
CA ASP A 167 2.25 -16.86 -12.65
C ASP A 167 2.05 -15.81 -11.56
N ILE A 168 2.33 -14.55 -11.88
CA ILE A 168 2.17 -13.47 -10.92
C ILE A 168 0.69 -13.18 -10.58
N LEU A 169 -0.24 -13.56 -11.46
CA LEU A 169 -1.67 -13.43 -11.14
C LEU A 169 -2.09 -14.42 -10.06
N GLU A 170 -1.49 -15.61 -10.04
CA GLU A 170 -1.69 -16.59 -8.97
C GLU A 170 -1.16 -16.09 -7.63
N PHE A 171 0.00 -15.40 -7.63
CA PHE A 171 0.54 -14.74 -6.45
C PHE A 171 -0.49 -13.76 -5.87
N ASP A 172 -0.99 -12.81 -6.68
CA ASP A 172 -1.95 -11.80 -6.23
C ASP A 172 -3.29 -12.42 -5.79
N ALA A 173 -3.76 -13.46 -6.49
CA ALA A 173 -4.95 -14.20 -6.11
C ALA A 173 -4.79 -14.93 -4.76
N MET A 174 -3.59 -15.47 -4.48
CA MET A 174 -3.30 -16.08 -3.19
C MET A 174 -3.16 -15.04 -2.09
N THR A 175 -2.51 -13.91 -2.35
CA THR A 175 -2.47 -12.75 -1.43
C THR A 175 -3.89 -12.38 -1.03
N LYS A 176 -4.79 -12.12 -2.01
CA LYS A 176 -6.21 -11.87 -1.76
C LYS A 176 -6.82 -12.93 -0.86
N LYS A 177 -6.70 -14.21 -1.23
CA LYS A 177 -7.35 -15.32 -0.52
C LYS A 177 -6.94 -15.37 0.95
N LEU A 178 -5.66 -15.14 1.25
CA LEU A 178 -5.16 -15.15 2.62
C LEU A 178 -5.55 -13.86 3.37
N SER A 179 -5.56 -12.70 2.70
CA SER A 179 -6.08 -11.46 3.28
C SER A 179 -7.56 -11.55 3.64
N ILE A 180 -8.41 -12.20 2.82
CA ILE A 180 -9.82 -12.47 3.17
C ILE A 180 -9.91 -13.30 4.46
N LYS A 181 -9.04 -14.30 4.66
CA LYS A 181 -9.03 -15.07 5.90
C LYS A 181 -8.74 -14.20 7.12
N GLU A 182 -7.78 -13.28 7.02
CA GLU A 182 -7.46 -12.35 8.12
C GLU A 182 -8.57 -11.33 8.37
N ILE A 183 -9.24 -10.85 7.32
CA ILE A 183 -10.44 -10.01 7.44
C ILE A 183 -11.52 -10.75 8.25
N LEU A 184 -11.81 -12.00 7.88
CA LEU A 184 -12.83 -12.83 8.53
C LEU A 184 -12.46 -13.24 9.97
N ARG A 185 -11.16 -13.27 10.31
CA ARG A 185 -10.68 -13.45 11.69
C ARG A 185 -10.87 -12.21 12.56
N GLY A 186 -11.22 -11.08 11.95
CA GLY A 186 -11.41 -9.82 12.66
C GLY A 186 -10.12 -9.02 12.89
N THR A 187 -9.05 -9.31 12.15
CA THR A 187 -7.79 -8.55 12.23
C THR A 187 -8.06 -7.06 11.98
N THR A 188 -7.46 -6.21 12.82
CA THR A 188 -7.75 -4.77 12.86
C THR A 188 -6.92 -3.99 11.85
N LEU A 189 -5.63 -4.31 11.72
CA LEU A 189 -4.72 -3.68 10.78
C LEU A 189 -4.15 -4.73 9.83
N ILE A 190 -4.53 -4.68 8.57
CA ILE A 190 -4.08 -5.62 7.53
C ILE A 190 -3.30 -4.86 6.48
N VAL A 191 -2.09 -5.33 6.17
CA VAL A 191 -1.29 -4.84 5.05
C VAL A 191 -1.09 -6.00 4.07
N LEU A 192 -1.28 -5.74 2.78
CA LEU A 192 -1.00 -6.71 1.74
C LEU A 192 -0.30 -6.08 0.53
N HIS A 193 0.47 -6.90 -0.19
CA HIS A 193 1.26 -6.49 -1.35
C HIS A 193 0.86 -7.26 -2.61
N LEU A 194 0.45 -6.53 -3.66
CA LEU A 194 0.11 -7.08 -4.97
C LEU A 194 1.19 -6.68 -5.98
N ARG A 195 1.60 -7.58 -6.87
CA ARG A 195 2.84 -7.48 -7.67
C ARG A 195 2.65 -7.55 -9.17
N SER A 196 1.42 -7.77 -9.65
CA SER A 196 1.21 -8.09 -11.06
C SER A 196 1.64 -6.99 -12.03
N ILE A 197 1.46 -5.70 -11.70
CA ILE A 197 1.80 -4.60 -12.62
C ILE A 197 3.29 -4.62 -12.99
N ASP A 198 4.20 -4.52 -12.02
CA ASP A 198 5.65 -4.46 -12.31
C ASP A 198 6.18 -5.75 -12.96
N ARG A 199 5.68 -6.90 -12.50
CA ARG A 199 6.12 -8.20 -13.06
C ARG A 199 5.70 -8.39 -14.51
N TYR A 200 4.51 -7.92 -14.89
CA TYR A 200 4.11 -7.89 -16.29
C TYR A 200 4.92 -6.85 -17.07
N ALA A 201 5.24 -5.70 -16.48
CA ALA A 201 6.13 -4.71 -17.08
C ALA A 201 7.50 -5.27 -17.44
N HIS A 202 8.09 -6.11 -16.59
CA HIS A 202 9.36 -6.75 -16.87
C HIS A 202 9.28 -7.87 -17.93
N ARG A 203 8.19 -8.64 -17.96
CA ARG A 203 8.09 -9.88 -18.76
C ARG A 203 7.38 -9.71 -20.10
N SER A 204 6.44 -8.79 -20.20
CA SER A 204 5.66 -8.55 -21.41
C SER A 204 6.25 -7.42 -22.24
N ASN A 205 6.01 -7.43 -23.56
CA ASN A 205 6.33 -6.32 -24.46
C ASN A 205 5.11 -5.46 -24.84
N THR A 206 3.94 -5.64 -24.22
CA THR A 206 2.70 -4.98 -24.68
C THR A 206 1.91 -4.25 -23.58
N TRP A 207 1.27 -3.16 -23.98
CA TRP A 207 0.32 -2.41 -23.14
C TRP A 207 -0.89 -3.25 -22.71
N ILE A 208 -1.33 -4.18 -23.55
CA ILE A 208 -2.47 -5.07 -23.28
C ILE A 208 -2.24 -5.91 -22.02
N ASP A 209 -1.00 -6.33 -21.80
CA ASP A 209 -0.64 -7.11 -20.62
C ASP A 209 -0.61 -6.26 -19.33
N ILE A 210 -0.25 -4.97 -19.43
CA ILE A 210 -0.37 -4.04 -18.31
C ILE A 210 -1.84 -3.79 -17.97
N ILE A 211 -2.71 -3.65 -18.98
CA ILE A 211 -4.16 -3.59 -18.77
C ILE A 211 -4.67 -4.87 -18.07
N LYS A 212 -4.19 -6.04 -18.50
CA LYS A 212 -4.56 -7.32 -17.88
C LYS A 212 -4.15 -7.38 -16.40
N ALA A 213 -2.93 -6.96 -16.08
CA ALA A 213 -2.47 -6.85 -14.69
C ALA A 213 -3.36 -5.90 -13.90
N GLY A 214 -3.66 -4.72 -14.46
CA GLY A 214 -4.54 -3.74 -13.83
C GLY A 214 -5.94 -4.25 -13.52
N LYS A 215 -6.58 -4.95 -14.47
CA LYS A 215 -7.87 -5.63 -14.26
C LYS A 215 -7.80 -6.69 -13.16
N SER A 216 -6.68 -7.41 -13.07
CA SER A 216 -6.48 -8.40 -12.01
C SER A 216 -6.35 -7.77 -10.63
N ILE A 217 -5.62 -6.66 -10.51
CA ILE A 217 -5.55 -5.86 -9.27
C ILE A 217 -6.95 -5.41 -8.87
N ASP A 218 -7.71 -4.82 -9.80
CA ASP A 218 -9.06 -4.34 -9.53
C ASP A 218 -10.00 -5.45 -9.06
N THR A 219 -9.98 -6.60 -9.74
CA THR A 219 -10.77 -7.78 -9.35
C THR A 219 -10.39 -8.27 -7.95
N ASN A 220 -9.08 -8.29 -7.63
CA ASN A 220 -8.63 -8.75 -6.32
C ASN A 220 -9.06 -7.79 -5.20
N VAL A 221 -8.96 -6.48 -5.43
CA VAL A 221 -9.45 -5.47 -4.49
C VAL A 221 -10.97 -5.58 -4.34
N HIS A 222 -11.72 -5.66 -5.44
CA HIS A 222 -13.17 -5.82 -5.44
C HIS A 222 -13.63 -6.98 -4.57
N ASP A 223 -12.98 -8.13 -4.69
CA ASP A 223 -13.29 -9.29 -3.88
C ASP A 223 -12.97 -9.09 -2.40
N LEU A 224 -11.87 -8.39 -2.04
CA LEU A 224 -11.58 -8.03 -0.64
C LEU A 224 -12.69 -7.19 -0.04
N LEU A 225 -13.19 -6.17 -0.77
CA LEU A 225 -14.20 -5.24 -0.28
C LEU A 225 -15.50 -5.93 0.15
N LYS A 226 -15.87 -7.05 -0.48
CA LYS A 226 -17.08 -7.83 -0.15
C LYS A 226 -17.08 -8.38 1.28
N HIS A 227 -15.91 -8.47 1.91
CA HIS A 227 -15.74 -9.05 3.23
C HIS A 227 -15.44 -8.03 4.32
N LEU A 228 -15.26 -6.75 3.97
CA LEU A 228 -14.91 -5.72 4.94
C LEU A 228 -16.13 -5.24 5.72
N ASP A 229 -15.92 -4.98 7.01
CA ASP A 229 -16.90 -4.29 7.84
C ASP A 229 -17.03 -2.83 7.41
N SER A 230 -18.22 -2.22 7.58
CA SER A 230 -18.52 -0.83 7.22
C SER A 230 -17.67 0.23 7.96
N ASN A 231 -16.97 -0.16 9.02
CA ASN A 231 -16.06 0.70 9.77
C ASN A 231 -14.57 0.50 9.40
N THR A 232 -14.31 0.03 8.18
CA THR A 232 -12.94 -0.15 7.66
C THR A 232 -12.56 1.03 6.78
N LEU A 233 -11.37 1.59 7.03
CA LEU A 233 -10.71 2.53 6.13
C LEU A 233 -9.72 1.79 5.22
N ILE A 234 -9.78 2.05 3.93
CA ILE A 234 -8.94 1.39 2.93
C ILE A 234 -7.94 2.39 2.40
N PHE A 235 -6.66 2.04 2.41
CA PHE A 235 -5.58 2.71 1.70
C PHE A 235 -5.15 1.82 0.53
N ILE A 236 -5.09 2.37 -0.68
CA ILE A 236 -4.51 1.69 -1.85
C ILE A 236 -3.44 2.62 -2.40
N CYS A 237 -2.18 2.17 -2.42
CA CYS A 237 -1.09 2.99 -2.93
C CYS A 237 -0.12 2.21 -3.81
N GLY A 238 0.52 2.93 -4.73
CA GLY A 238 1.77 2.47 -5.33
C GLY A 238 2.92 2.62 -4.35
N ASP A 239 3.87 1.69 -4.38
CA ASP A 239 5.12 1.80 -3.64
C ASP A 239 6.15 2.66 -4.38
N HIS A 240 6.29 2.46 -5.69
CA HIS A 240 7.07 3.27 -6.62
C HIS A 240 6.38 3.28 -8.00
N THR A 241 6.99 3.94 -8.97
CA THR A 241 6.52 3.86 -10.37
C THR A 241 7.12 2.66 -11.10
N ILE A 242 6.40 2.16 -12.11
CA ILE A 242 6.72 0.96 -12.89
C ILE A 242 8.11 0.95 -13.53
N HIS A 243 8.80 -0.19 -13.40
CA HIS A 243 10.04 -0.44 -14.12
C HIS A 243 9.75 -0.85 -15.57
N SER A 244 10.70 -0.61 -16.50
CA SER A 244 10.50 -0.90 -17.94
C SER A 244 9.28 -0.18 -18.54
N ALA A 245 9.22 1.11 -18.23
CA ALA A 245 8.11 2.01 -18.51
C ALA A 245 7.91 2.34 -20.00
N GLU A 246 8.84 1.99 -20.89
CA GLU A 246 8.82 2.36 -22.31
C GLU A 246 7.48 1.98 -22.98
N LYS A 247 6.91 0.85 -22.55
CA LYS A 247 5.67 0.27 -23.09
C LYS A 247 4.44 1.13 -22.83
N TRP A 248 4.41 1.85 -21.70
CA TRP A 248 3.30 2.74 -21.37
C TRP A 248 3.64 4.20 -21.70
N LEU A 249 4.90 4.61 -21.57
CA LEU A 249 5.34 6.00 -21.82
C LEU A 249 5.16 6.45 -23.27
N ILE A 250 5.09 5.51 -24.23
CA ILE A 250 4.74 5.82 -25.63
C ILE A 250 3.36 6.49 -25.74
N ASN A 251 2.44 6.15 -24.84
CA ASN A 251 1.09 6.70 -24.81
C ASN A 251 0.95 7.86 -23.81
N ALA A 252 2.05 8.30 -23.19
CA ALA A 252 2.04 9.32 -22.13
C ALA A 252 2.34 10.72 -22.69
N THR A 253 1.63 11.71 -22.15
CA THR A 253 1.93 13.13 -22.30
C THR A 253 3.22 13.52 -21.55
N GLU A 254 3.83 14.65 -21.88
CA GLU A 254 5.07 15.12 -21.21
C GLU A 254 4.89 15.35 -19.70
N ASN A 255 3.70 15.78 -19.26
CA ASN A 255 3.39 15.92 -17.84
C ASN A 255 3.35 14.55 -17.14
N GLU A 256 2.84 13.52 -17.80
CA GLU A 256 2.79 12.16 -17.26
C GLU A 256 4.18 11.52 -17.21
N LYS A 257 5.01 11.76 -18.22
CA LYS A 257 6.43 11.36 -18.19
C LYS A 257 7.18 12.03 -17.05
N THR A 258 6.96 13.33 -16.86
CA THR A 258 7.54 14.09 -15.73
C THR A 258 7.08 13.51 -14.39
N SER A 259 5.78 13.22 -14.27
CA SER A 259 5.19 12.61 -13.08
C SER A 259 5.83 11.25 -12.75
N HIS A 260 6.08 10.43 -13.78
CA HIS A 260 6.79 9.17 -13.65
C HIS A 260 8.25 9.34 -13.22
N ILE A 261 9.00 10.22 -13.87
CA ILE A 261 10.41 10.50 -13.55
C ILE A 261 10.57 11.02 -12.12
N GLN A 262 9.60 11.81 -11.65
CA GLN A 262 9.54 12.29 -10.26
C GLN A 262 9.10 11.22 -9.25
N ASN A 263 8.85 9.99 -9.71
CA ASN A 263 8.40 8.84 -8.92
C ASN A 263 7.10 9.13 -8.17
N ASN A 264 6.13 9.77 -8.85
CA ASN A 264 4.82 10.04 -8.28
C ASN A 264 3.91 8.81 -8.43
N VAL A 265 3.32 8.38 -7.32
CA VAL A 265 2.43 7.22 -7.20
C VAL A 265 1.01 7.64 -6.85
N ALA A 266 0.06 6.74 -7.14
CA ALA A 266 -1.31 6.92 -6.70
C ALA A 266 -1.43 6.59 -5.21
N LEU A 267 -2.23 7.37 -4.48
CA LEU A 267 -2.76 7.00 -3.17
C LEU A 267 -4.28 7.25 -3.17
N ILE A 268 -5.05 6.18 -2.96
CA ILE A 268 -6.51 6.20 -2.87
C ILE A 268 -6.88 5.85 -1.43
N VAL A 269 -7.73 6.65 -0.79
CA VAL A 269 -8.20 6.40 0.57
C VAL A 269 -9.71 6.51 0.65
N CYS A 270 -10.41 5.47 1.08
CA CYS A 270 -11.88 5.46 1.12
C CYS A 270 -12.40 4.63 2.30
N SER A 271 -13.53 5.05 2.90
CA SER A 271 -14.24 4.24 3.88
C SER A 271 -15.16 3.24 3.17
N THR A 272 -15.28 2.07 3.77
CA THR A 272 -16.26 1.06 3.33
C THR A 272 -17.71 1.56 3.43
N ASP A 273 -18.05 2.35 4.44
CA ASP A 273 -19.38 2.96 4.57
C ASP A 273 -19.76 3.82 3.34
N GLU A 274 -18.85 4.67 2.86
CA GLU A 274 -19.09 5.49 1.65
C GLU A 274 -19.15 4.64 0.37
N PHE A 275 -18.35 3.57 0.31
CA PHE A 275 -18.40 2.63 -0.82
C PHE A 275 -19.75 1.92 -0.89
N LEU A 276 -20.25 1.40 0.24
CA LEU A 276 -21.47 0.58 0.33
C LEU A 276 -22.78 1.40 0.29
N ASN A 277 -22.82 2.61 0.87
CA ASN A 277 -24.06 3.36 1.06
C ASN A 277 -24.45 4.31 -0.09
N LYS A 278 -23.75 4.25 -1.23
CA LYS A 278 -24.05 5.06 -2.43
C LYS A 278 -24.02 4.20 -3.70
N GLY A 279 -24.81 3.12 -3.69
CA GLY A 279 -25.15 2.31 -4.87
C GLY A 279 -26.50 2.71 -5.42
#